data_AF-A0A2V0QLM8-F1
#
_entry.id   AF-A0A2V0QLM8-F1
#
_cell.length_a   1.000
_cell.length_b   1.000
_cell.length_c   1.000
_cell.angle_alpha   90.00
_cell.angle_beta   90.00
_cell.angle_gamma   90.00
#
_symmetry.space_group_name_H-M   'P 1'
#
loop_
_entity.id
_entity.type
_entity.pdbx_description
1 polymer ?
#
loop_
_entity_poly.entity_id
_entity_poly.type
_entity_poly.pdbx_seq_one_letter_code
_entity_poly.pdbx_strand_id
1 'polypeptide(L)'
;MTQQKIDRKIKSGRGSGVRESYLPWIKIRDIKSKGVSHLVPGVKFHRTHHLLSNAERDYLLILEQDPSIIDIREQFPLLAQADTQAVASSLNYRHPVYPGTQIPVVMTTDFLITFIDSAGKEKLAARSVKYRKEFESASVREQNRMVEKLEIEETYWALRNVEWKLVLHENLPQFKIDNLVVLRTYAFIHPSLPTGKNINSLLEYIAECKTDQLPLKLLLEKASKAIFIDYLGVKRLFHHLLWIGRLEADLNDSLISLSKPLRVWVSESSFAVTPSIEVPRHA
;
A
#
# COMPACT_ATOMS: atom_id res chain seq x y z
N MET A 1 1.03 -3.79 -29.26
CA MET A 1 1.36 -5.01 -28.47
C MET A 1 1.26 -6.23 -29.40
N THR A 2 1.92 -7.36 -29.12
CA THR A 2 1.74 -8.63 -29.87
C THR A 2 1.60 -9.80 -28.91
N GLN A 3 1.00 -10.92 -29.33
CA GLN A 3 0.89 -12.13 -28.48
C GLN A 3 2.27 -12.61 -28.02
N GLN A 4 3.24 -12.67 -28.93
CA GLN A 4 4.63 -13.01 -28.60
C GLN A 4 5.25 -12.10 -27.53
N LYS A 5 4.87 -10.81 -27.47
CA LYS A 5 5.33 -9.89 -26.41
C LYS A 5 4.67 -10.19 -25.07
N ILE A 6 3.40 -10.58 -25.07
CA ILE A 6 2.67 -11.05 -23.87
C ILE A 6 3.33 -12.33 -23.35
N ASP A 7 3.56 -13.32 -24.22
CA ASP A 7 4.17 -14.60 -23.85
C ASP A 7 5.59 -14.40 -23.30
N ARG A 8 6.36 -13.47 -23.89
CA ARG A 8 7.68 -13.09 -23.37
C ARG A 8 7.60 -12.47 -21.97
N LYS A 9 6.60 -11.63 -21.70
CA LYS A 9 6.37 -11.06 -20.36
C LYS A 9 6.06 -12.17 -19.34
N ILE A 10 5.18 -13.10 -19.69
CA ILE A 10 4.83 -14.25 -18.84
C ILE A 10 6.08 -15.10 -18.58
N LYS A 11 6.84 -15.45 -19.63
CA LYS A 11 8.08 -16.24 -19.51
C LYS A 11 9.15 -15.54 -18.64
N SER A 12 9.14 -14.21 -18.58
CA SER A 12 10.03 -13.43 -17.70
C SER A 12 9.56 -13.34 -16.25
N GLY A 13 8.45 -14.00 -15.89
CA GLY A 13 7.90 -14.05 -14.52
C GLY A 13 7.01 -12.86 -14.14
N ARG A 14 6.60 -12.01 -15.09
CA ARG A 14 5.69 -10.89 -14.77
C ARG A 14 4.31 -11.40 -14.39
N GLY A 15 3.79 -10.88 -13.28
CA GLY A 15 2.57 -11.33 -12.62
C GLY A 15 2.77 -12.46 -11.63
N SER A 16 3.99 -13.02 -11.54
CA SER A 16 4.32 -14.13 -10.65
C SER A 16 5.14 -13.64 -9.45
N GLY A 17 5.22 -14.50 -8.44
CA GLY A 17 5.95 -14.23 -7.20
C GLY A 17 5.08 -13.60 -6.12
N VAL A 18 5.66 -13.49 -4.93
CA VAL A 18 5.08 -12.89 -3.73
C VAL A 18 6.15 -12.04 -3.02
N ARG A 19 5.74 -11.02 -2.29
CA ARG A 19 6.60 -10.13 -1.51
C ARG A 19 7.77 -9.61 -2.35
N GLU A 20 9.01 -9.80 -1.92
CA GLU A 20 10.24 -9.38 -2.60
C GLU A 20 10.39 -9.95 -4.02
N SER A 21 9.86 -11.16 -4.25
CA SER A 21 10.00 -11.88 -5.53
C SER A 21 8.96 -11.48 -6.58
N TYR A 22 7.93 -10.72 -6.19
CA TYR A 22 6.85 -10.36 -7.11
C TYR A 22 7.32 -9.38 -8.20
N LEU A 23 6.91 -9.63 -9.44
CA LEU A 23 7.18 -8.77 -10.59
C LEU A 23 5.88 -8.23 -11.19
N PRO A 24 5.62 -6.89 -11.18
CA PRO A 24 4.39 -6.34 -11.70
C PRO A 24 4.24 -6.51 -13.21
N TRP A 25 2.99 -6.65 -13.68
CA TRP A 25 2.70 -6.80 -15.11
C TRP A 25 3.07 -5.56 -15.92
N ILE A 26 2.77 -4.39 -15.36
CA ILE A 26 3.08 -3.09 -15.93
C ILE A 26 4.25 -2.50 -15.15
N LYS A 27 5.32 -2.17 -15.87
CA LYS A 27 6.41 -1.35 -15.33
C LYS A 27 6.32 0.03 -15.94
N ILE A 28 6.79 1.04 -15.22
CA ILE A 28 6.75 2.45 -15.67
C ILE A 28 7.38 2.63 -17.07
N ARG A 29 8.44 1.88 -17.38
CA ARG A 29 9.11 1.94 -18.69
C ARG A 29 8.26 1.39 -19.85
N ASP A 30 7.19 0.64 -19.56
CA ASP A 30 6.33 0.05 -20.58
C ASP A 30 5.24 1.02 -21.07
N ILE A 31 5.00 2.12 -20.34
CA ILE A 31 3.92 3.05 -20.65
C ILE A 31 4.47 4.43 -21.05
N LYS A 32 3.80 5.06 -22.01
CA LYS A 32 3.95 6.49 -22.26
C LYS A 32 2.91 7.20 -21.40
N SER A 33 3.20 7.41 -20.12
CA SER A 33 2.24 8.05 -19.22
C SER A 33 2.01 9.51 -19.64
N LYS A 34 0.76 9.98 -19.56
CA LYS A 34 0.44 11.42 -19.60
C LYS A 34 0.60 12.07 -18.22
N GLY A 35 0.58 11.26 -17.15
CA GLY A 35 0.69 11.68 -15.75
C GLY A 35 2.00 11.23 -15.09
N VAL A 36 2.11 11.53 -13.78
CA VAL A 36 3.26 11.21 -12.94
C VAL A 36 3.23 9.74 -12.53
N SER A 37 4.34 9.04 -12.73
CA SER A 37 4.55 7.66 -12.26
C SER A 37 5.70 7.61 -11.26
N HIS A 38 5.69 6.64 -10.34
CA HIS A 38 6.63 6.57 -9.21
C HIS A 38 7.32 5.21 -9.13
N LEU A 39 8.65 5.22 -9.09
CA LEU A 39 9.45 4.09 -8.63
C LEU A 39 9.67 4.26 -7.13
N VAL A 40 8.97 3.48 -6.31
CA VAL A 40 9.04 3.59 -4.85
C VAL A 40 9.77 2.38 -4.29
N PRO A 41 10.98 2.54 -3.71
CA PRO A 41 11.63 1.45 -2.97
C PRO A 41 10.76 1.06 -1.78
N GLY A 42 10.29 -0.18 -1.74
CA GLY A 42 9.48 -0.71 -0.65
C GLY A 42 10.28 -0.75 0.64
N VAL A 43 9.65 -0.32 1.73
CA VAL A 43 10.22 -0.39 3.08
C VAL A 43 9.66 -1.59 3.85
N LYS A 44 8.48 -2.08 3.47
CA LYS A 44 7.89 -3.30 4.06
C LYS A 44 8.35 -4.57 3.34
N PHE A 45 8.38 -4.54 2.01
CA PHE A 45 8.89 -5.62 1.17
C PHE A 45 10.03 -5.05 0.34
N HIS A 46 11.21 -5.69 0.39
CA HIS A 46 12.45 -5.15 -0.16
C HIS A 46 12.52 -5.27 -1.70
N ARG A 47 11.61 -4.59 -2.38
CA ARG A 47 11.57 -4.45 -3.84
C ARG A 47 11.04 -3.07 -4.25
N THR A 48 11.32 -2.67 -5.47
CA THR A 48 10.77 -1.42 -6.01
C THR A 48 9.35 -1.64 -6.53
N HIS A 49 8.40 -0.85 -6.03
CA HIS A 49 7.04 -0.79 -6.54
C HIS A 49 6.95 0.11 -7.76
N HIS A 50 6.15 -0.30 -8.75
CA HIS A 50 5.87 0.46 -9.97
C HIS A 50 4.46 1.04 -9.94
N LEU A 51 4.35 2.33 -9.63
CA LEU A 51 3.06 3.00 -9.45
C LEU A 51 2.82 4.00 -10.58
N LEU A 52 1.62 4.00 -11.13
CA LEU A 52 1.29 4.72 -12.36
C LEU A 52 0.60 6.06 -12.09
N SER A 53 0.31 6.37 -10.82
CA SER A 53 -0.33 7.62 -10.39
C SER A 53 0.09 8.04 -8.97
N ASN A 54 -0.17 9.30 -8.61
CA ASN A 54 -0.05 9.77 -7.22
C ASN A 54 -1.04 9.04 -6.29
N ALA A 55 -2.23 8.69 -6.77
CA ALA A 55 -3.22 7.97 -5.97
C ALA A 55 -2.72 6.58 -5.57
N GLU A 56 -2.09 5.85 -6.50
CA GLU A 56 -1.46 4.57 -6.19
C GLU A 56 -0.29 4.71 -5.21
N ARG A 57 0.53 5.77 -5.36
CA ARG A 57 1.60 6.06 -4.39
C ARG A 57 1.04 6.26 -2.98
N ASP A 58 0.02 7.08 -2.85
CA ASP A 58 -0.55 7.40 -1.54
C ASP A 58 -1.25 6.17 -0.93
N TYR A 59 -1.90 5.36 -1.76
CA TYR A 59 -2.49 4.11 -1.31
C TYR A 59 -1.42 3.10 -0.86
N LEU A 60 -0.28 3.00 -1.56
CA LEU A 60 0.84 2.17 -1.14
C LEU A 60 1.34 2.55 0.26
N LEU A 61 1.41 3.84 0.61
CA LEU A 61 1.84 4.29 1.94
C LEU A 61 0.92 3.73 3.03
N ILE A 62 -0.40 3.74 2.79
CA ILE A 62 -1.40 3.18 3.72
C ILE A 62 -1.18 1.67 3.88
N LEU A 63 -0.97 0.95 2.77
CA LEU A 63 -0.73 -0.50 2.78
C LEU A 63 0.58 -0.90 3.47
N GLU A 64 1.65 -0.12 3.28
CA GLU A 64 2.94 -0.38 3.92
C GLU A 64 2.89 -0.16 5.43
N GLN A 65 2.10 0.80 5.90
CA GLN A 65 1.99 1.08 7.34
C GLN A 65 1.06 0.10 8.07
N ASP A 66 0.06 -0.46 7.40
CA ASP A 66 -0.91 -1.37 8.02
C ASP A 66 -0.23 -2.71 8.40
N PRO A 67 -0.11 -3.07 9.69
CA PRO A 67 0.60 -4.26 10.15
C PRO A 67 -0.04 -5.57 9.68
N SER A 68 -1.34 -5.57 9.36
CA SER A 68 -2.06 -6.76 8.88
C SER A 68 -1.63 -7.20 7.47
N ILE A 69 -1.10 -6.27 6.67
CA ILE A 69 -0.70 -6.54 5.29
C ILE A 69 0.60 -7.36 5.26
N ILE A 70 0.57 -8.54 4.63
CA ILE A 70 1.71 -9.46 4.55
C ILE A 70 2.22 -9.70 3.12
N ASP A 71 1.51 -9.17 2.10
CA ASP A 71 2.02 -9.04 0.74
C ASP A 71 1.28 -7.91 0.01
N ILE A 72 1.98 -7.22 -0.88
CA ILE A 72 1.42 -6.19 -1.77
C ILE A 72 1.90 -6.53 -3.18
N ARG A 73 0.98 -6.66 -4.13
CA ARG A 73 1.30 -6.97 -5.53
C ARG A 73 0.62 -5.96 -6.44
N GLU A 74 1.34 -4.91 -6.82
CA GLU A 74 0.82 -3.88 -7.70
C GLU A 74 0.73 -4.34 -9.16
N GLN A 75 -0.18 -3.75 -9.93
CA GLN A 75 -0.35 -4.02 -11.36
C GLN A 75 -0.49 -5.54 -11.64
N PHE A 76 -1.33 -6.21 -10.85
CA PHE A 76 -1.50 -7.65 -10.86
C PHE A 76 -2.26 -8.09 -12.12
N PRO A 77 -1.69 -8.93 -12.99
CA PRO A 77 -2.33 -9.30 -14.24
C PRO A 77 -3.42 -10.34 -14.06
N LEU A 78 -4.54 -10.11 -14.74
CA LEU A 78 -5.60 -11.10 -14.91
C LEU A 78 -5.21 -11.98 -16.12
N LEU A 79 -4.28 -12.92 -15.89
CA LEU A 79 -3.61 -13.69 -16.97
C LEU A 79 -4.55 -14.62 -17.73
N ALA A 80 -5.62 -15.10 -17.09
CA ALA A 80 -6.67 -15.87 -17.73
C ALA A 80 -7.54 -14.95 -18.60
N GLN A 81 -7.00 -14.50 -19.73
CA GLN A 81 -7.71 -13.60 -20.65
C GLN A 81 -9.02 -14.19 -21.17
N ALA A 82 -9.12 -15.53 -21.24
CA ALA A 82 -10.37 -16.21 -21.59
C ALA A 82 -11.46 -15.88 -20.57
N ASP A 83 -11.12 -15.85 -19.27
CA ASP A 83 -12.05 -15.55 -18.19
C ASP A 83 -12.50 -14.09 -18.23
N THR A 84 -11.57 -13.14 -18.41
CA THR A 84 -11.94 -11.72 -18.51
C THR A 84 -12.78 -11.44 -19.75
N GLN A 85 -12.52 -12.14 -20.87
CA GLN A 85 -13.36 -12.07 -22.07
C GLN A 85 -14.74 -12.70 -21.86
N ALA A 86 -14.82 -13.83 -21.16
CA ALA A 86 -16.09 -14.48 -20.82
C ALA A 86 -16.93 -13.57 -19.92
N VAL A 87 -16.32 -12.97 -18.90
CA VAL A 87 -16.95 -11.98 -18.00
C VAL A 87 -17.43 -10.76 -18.79
N ALA A 88 -16.59 -10.18 -19.64
CA ALA A 88 -16.99 -9.05 -20.48
C ALA A 88 -18.20 -9.42 -21.36
N SER A 89 -18.19 -10.62 -21.94
CA SER A 89 -19.28 -11.11 -22.78
C SER A 89 -20.58 -11.32 -21.99
N SER A 90 -20.51 -11.88 -20.78
CA SER A 90 -21.69 -12.09 -19.92
C SER A 90 -22.32 -10.77 -19.45
N LEU A 91 -21.51 -9.71 -19.33
CA LEU A 91 -21.96 -8.36 -19.00
C LEU A 91 -22.40 -7.55 -20.23
N ASN A 92 -22.38 -8.13 -21.44
CA ASN A 92 -22.62 -7.45 -22.72
C ASN A 92 -21.64 -6.28 -22.99
N TYR A 93 -20.42 -6.37 -22.48
CA TYR A 93 -19.36 -5.39 -22.69
C TYR A 93 -18.33 -5.87 -23.71
N ARG A 94 -17.77 -4.92 -24.46
CA ARG A 94 -16.62 -5.21 -25.32
C ARG A 94 -15.38 -5.42 -24.44
N HIS A 95 -14.65 -6.51 -24.60
CA HIS A 95 -13.36 -6.65 -23.91
C HIS A 95 -12.33 -5.62 -24.42
N PRO A 96 -11.48 -5.01 -23.55
CA PRO A 96 -10.45 -4.09 -24.00
C PRO A 96 -9.43 -4.76 -24.94
N VAL A 97 -8.97 -4.02 -25.94
CA VAL A 97 -7.89 -4.42 -26.87
C VAL A 97 -6.76 -3.40 -26.84
N TYR A 98 -5.51 -3.83 -27.06
CA TYR A 98 -4.39 -2.91 -27.09
C TYR A 98 -4.56 -1.90 -28.24
N PRO A 99 -4.30 -0.59 -28.01
CA PRO A 99 -4.48 0.43 -29.04
C PRO A 99 -3.77 0.08 -30.36
N GLY A 100 -4.49 0.23 -31.48
CA GLY A 100 -3.99 -0.07 -32.82
C GLY A 100 -3.85 -1.57 -33.14
N THR A 101 -4.47 -2.45 -32.35
CA THR A 101 -4.43 -3.91 -32.55
C THR A 101 -5.78 -4.57 -32.29
N GLN A 102 -5.92 -5.85 -32.64
CA GLN A 102 -7.06 -6.71 -32.25
C GLN A 102 -6.75 -7.60 -31.04
N ILE A 103 -5.62 -7.38 -30.37
CA ILE A 103 -5.16 -8.27 -29.30
C ILE A 103 -5.82 -7.85 -28.00
N PRO A 104 -6.53 -8.76 -27.30
CA PRO A 104 -7.10 -8.49 -25.98
C PRO A 104 -6.04 -7.98 -25.00
N VAL A 105 -6.42 -6.99 -24.19
CA VAL A 105 -5.54 -6.48 -23.13
C VAL A 105 -5.46 -7.51 -22.02
N VAL A 106 -4.26 -7.81 -21.52
CA VAL A 106 -4.13 -8.38 -20.18
C VAL A 106 -4.52 -7.29 -19.20
N MET A 107 -5.77 -7.37 -18.70
CA MET A 107 -6.27 -6.45 -17.68
C MET A 107 -5.44 -6.60 -16.40
N THR A 108 -5.39 -5.56 -15.61
CA THR A 108 -4.64 -5.53 -14.35
C THR A 108 -5.49 -4.95 -13.25
N THR A 109 -5.31 -5.48 -12.05
CA THR A 109 -5.74 -4.86 -10.79
C THR A 109 -4.60 -4.02 -10.25
N ASP A 110 -4.89 -2.81 -9.77
CA ASP A 110 -3.86 -1.88 -9.31
C ASP A 110 -3.11 -2.44 -8.10
N PHE A 111 -3.82 -3.04 -7.14
CA PHE A 111 -3.21 -3.78 -6.02
C PHE A 111 -3.97 -5.06 -5.69
N LEU A 112 -3.27 -6.20 -5.75
CA LEU A 112 -3.67 -7.43 -5.07
C LEU A 112 -2.91 -7.53 -3.76
N ILE A 113 -3.65 -7.59 -2.65
CA ILE A 113 -3.11 -7.50 -1.31
C ILE A 113 -3.38 -8.81 -0.58
N THR A 114 -2.39 -9.29 0.16
CA THR A 114 -2.56 -10.40 1.10
C THR A 114 -2.47 -9.84 2.52
N PHE A 115 -3.46 -10.14 3.36
CA PHE A 115 -3.53 -9.63 4.73
C PHE A 115 -4.03 -10.69 5.71
N ILE A 116 -3.74 -10.48 6.99
CA ILE A 116 -4.29 -11.28 8.10
C ILE A 116 -5.57 -10.62 8.60
N ASP A 117 -6.69 -11.32 8.54
CA ASP A 117 -7.97 -10.82 9.04
C ASP A 117 -8.04 -10.83 10.58
N SER A 118 -9.14 -10.32 11.14
CA SER A 118 -9.35 -10.27 12.60
C SER A 118 -9.42 -11.64 13.27
N ALA A 119 -9.66 -12.71 12.49
CA ALA A 119 -9.63 -14.09 12.97
C ALA A 119 -8.23 -14.73 12.83
N GLY A 120 -7.22 -13.97 12.42
CA GLY A 120 -5.86 -14.46 12.22
C GLY A 120 -5.66 -15.24 10.92
N LYS A 121 -6.61 -15.19 9.97
CA LYS A 121 -6.55 -15.95 8.72
C LYS A 121 -6.01 -15.10 7.58
N GLU A 122 -5.20 -15.72 6.73
CA GLU A 122 -4.75 -15.11 5.49
C GLU A 122 -5.93 -14.93 4.51
N LYS A 123 -6.05 -13.73 3.96
CA LYS A 123 -7.08 -13.33 3.00
C LYS A 123 -6.47 -12.50 1.86
N LEU A 124 -7.14 -12.55 0.71
CA LEU A 124 -6.83 -11.73 -0.45
C LEU A 124 -7.88 -10.63 -0.62
N ALA A 125 -7.41 -9.47 -1.05
CA ALA A 125 -8.24 -8.34 -1.44
C ALA A 125 -7.66 -7.67 -2.69
N ALA A 126 -8.54 -7.39 -3.66
CA ALA A 126 -8.24 -6.64 -4.87
C ALA A 126 -8.70 -5.19 -4.74
N ARG A 127 -7.88 -4.25 -5.20
CA ARG A 127 -8.16 -2.81 -5.14
C ARG A 127 -7.84 -2.15 -6.46
N SER A 128 -8.83 -1.46 -7.01
CA SER A 128 -8.66 -0.56 -8.15
C SER A 128 -8.61 0.86 -7.59
N VAL A 129 -7.52 1.59 -7.83
CA VAL A 129 -7.28 2.93 -7.26
C VAL A 129 -7.45 3.96 -8.37
N LYS A 130 -8.37 4.91 -8.16
CA LYS A 130 -8.72 5.93 -9.16
C LYS A 130 -8.93 7.29 -8.51
N TYR A 131 -8.85 8.33 -9.31
CA TYR A 131 -9.33 9.65 -8.91
C TYR A 131 -10.81 9.79 -9.27
N ARG A 132 -11.63 10.33 -8.38
CA ARG A 132 -13.02 10.70 -8.69
C ARG A 132 -13.06 11.69 -9.85
N LYS A 133 -12.17 12.68 -9.84
CA LYS A 133 -12.07 13.67 -10.94
C LYS A 133 -11.77 13.05 -12.30
N GLU A 134 -11.18 11.85 -12.39
CA GLU A 134 -10.98 11.16 -13.68
C GLU A 134 -12.33 10.78 -14.31
N PHE A 135 -13.32 10.39 -13.50
CA PHE A 135 -14.67 10.14 -13.99
C PHE A 135 -15.37 11.45 -14.33
N GLU A 136 -15.31 12.44 -13.45
CA GLU A 136 -16.03 13.72 -13.62
C GLU A 136 -15.55 14.52 -14.85
N SER A 137 -14.25 14.46 -15.16
CA SER A 137 -13.67 15.16 -16.31
C SER A 137 -13.72 14.38 -17.63
N ALA A 138 -14.02 13.08 -17.58
CA ALA A 138 -14.12 12.23 -18.77
C ALA A 138 -15.43 12.51 -19.54
N SER A 139 -15.40 12.33 -20.86
CA SER A 139 -16.64 12.33 -21.66
C SER A 139 -17.55 11.18 -21.24
N VAL A 140 -18.86 11.28 -21.49
CA VAL A 140 -19.84 10.21 -21.16
C VAL A 140 -19.39 8.84 -21.71
N ARG A 141 -18.85 8.81 -22.93
CA ARG A 141 -18.34 7.58 -23.54
C ARG A 141 -17.14 7.01 -22.78
N GLU A 142 -16.22 7.86 -22.34
CA GLU A 142 -15.06 7.44 -21.56
C GLU A 142 -15.46 6.97 -20.17
N GLN A 143 -16.40 7.66 -19.51
CA GLN A 143 -16.98 7.25 -18.24
C GLN A 143 -17.60 5.86 -18.32
N ASN A 144 -18.49 5.63 -19.29
CA ASN A 144 -19.07 4.30 -19.52
C ASN A 144 -17.97 3.26 -19.70
N ARG A 145 -16.94 3.59 -20.49
CA ARG A 145 -15.84 2.66 -20.74
C ARG A 145 -14.94 2.41 -19.52
N MET A 146 -14.87 3.34 -18.58
CA MET A 146 -14.20 3.15 -17.30
C MET A 146 -15.01 2.22 -16.41
N VAL A 147 -16.33 2.46 -16.29
CA VAL A 147 -17.26 1.63 -15.50
C VAL A 147 -17.28 0.19 -16.00
N GLU A 148 -17.42 -0.03 -17.31
CA GLU A 148 -17.39 -1.37 -17.91
C GLU A 148 -16.13 -2.16 -17.54
N LYS A 149 -14.95 -1.51 -17.52
CA LYS A 149 -13.70 -2.17 -17.15
C LYS A 149 -13.65 -2.51 -15.67
N LEU A 150 -14.18 -1.64 -14.81
CA LEU A 150 -14.24 -1.88 -13.37
C LEU A 150 -15.19 -3.03 -13.05
N GLU A 151 -16.36 -3.10 -13.68
CA GLU A 151 -17.31 -4.20 -13.48
C GLU A 151 -16.77 -5.55 -13.96
N ILE A 152 -16.00 -5.57 -15.06
CA ILE A 152 -15.28 -6.78 -15.48
C ILE A 152 -14.26 -7.21 -14.41
N GLU A 153 -13.49 -6.26 -13.87
CA GLU A 153 -12.50 -6.52 -12.82
C GLU A 153 -13.16 -7.04 -11.54
N GLU A 154 -14.22 -6.38 -11.08
CA GLU A 154 -15.02 -6.77 -9.91
C GLU A 154 -15.59 -8.18 -10.06
N THR A 155 -16.25 -8.45 -11.20
CA THR A 155 -16.85 -9.75 -11.47
C THR A 155 -15.80 -10.86 -11.57
N TYR A 156 -14.64 -10.58 -12.18
CA TYR A 156 -13.52 -11.53 -12.25
C TYR A 156 -13.06 -11.99 -10.86
N TRP A 157 -12.97 -11.07 -9.89
CA TRP A 157 -12.57 -11.37 -8.52
C TRP A 157 -13.69 -11.98 -7.68
N ALA A 158 -14.93 -11.56 -7.89
CA ALA A 158 -16.10 -12.14 -7.24
C ALA A 158 -16.23 -13.65 -7.53
N LEU A 159 -16.02 -14.06 -8.79
CA LEU A 159 -15.99 -15.47 -9.20
C LEU A 159 -14.89 -16.30 -8.49
N ARG A 160 -13.89 -15.63 -7.92
CA ARG A 160 -12.76 -16.24 -7.18
C ARG A 160 -12.89 -16.09 -5.67
N ASN A 161 -14.02 -15.58 -5.18
CA ASN A 161 -14.26 -15.26 -3.77
C ASN A 161 -13.20 -14.31 -3.18
N VAL A 162 -12.67 -13.39 -3.99
CA VAL A 162 -11.74 -12.34 -3.55
C VAL A 162 -12.50 -11.03 -3.48
N GLU A 163 -12.42 -10.34 -2.35
CA GLU A 163 -13.06 -9.04 -2.18
C GLU A 163 -12.41 -8.01 -3.11
N TRP A 164 -13.21 -7.39 -3.98
CA TRP A 164 -12.80 -6.27 -4.81
C TRP A 164 -13.42 -4.97 -4.32
N LYS A 165 -12.63 -3.88 -4.33
CA LYS A 165 -13.14 -2.53 -4.03
C LYS A 165 -12.49 -1.48 -4.93
N LEU A 166 -13.31 -0.52 -5.37
CA LEU A 166 -12.85 0.74 -5.94
C LEU A 166 -12.43 1.69 -4.80
N VAL A 167 -11.17 2.12 -4.84
CA VAL A 167 -10.60 3.11 -3.93
C VAL A 167 -10.51 4.44 -4.67
N LEU A 168 -11.32 5.40 -4.24
CA LEU A 168 -11.22 6.78 -4.72
C LEU A 168 -10.23 7.55 -3.85
N HIS A 169 -9.23 8.18 -4.48
CA HIS A 169 -8.18 8.92 -3.76
C HIS A 169 -8.75 9.99 -2.83
N GLU A 170 -9.81 10.66 -3.25
CA GLU A 170 -10.51 11.70 -2.50
C GLU A 170 -11.16 11.18 -1.21
N ASN A 171 -11.43 9.87 -1.12
CA ASN A 171 -11.95 9.22 0.09
C ASN A 171 -10.82 8.77 1.04
N LEU A 172 -9.55 8.86 0.63
CA LEU A 172 -8.43 8.51 1.48
C LEU A 172 -8.15 9.64 2.51
N PRO A 173 -7.77 9.28 3.75
CA PRO A 173 -7.48 10.26 4.80
C PRO A 173 -6.20 11.04 4.46
N GLN A 174 -6.36 12.27 3.94
CA GLN A 174 -5.23 13.06 3.43
C GLN A 174 -4.21 13.42 4.52
N PHE A 175 -4.66 13.79 5.74
CA PHE A 175 -3.74 14.03 6.85
C PHE A 175 -2.93 12.78 7.22
N LYS A 176 -3.56 11.59 7.16
CA LYS A 176 -2.84 10.34 7.40
C LYS A 176 -1.78 10.12 6.33
N ILE A 177 -2.11 10.32 5.05
CA ILE A 177 -1.16 10.22 3.94
C ILE A 177 0.03 11.16 4.17
N ASP A 178 -0.21 12.44 4.45
CA ASP A 178 0.85 13.43 4.69
C ASP A 178 1.74 13.06 5.88
N ASN A 179 1.13 12.59 6.97
CA ASN A 179 1.86 12.06 8.13
C ASN A 179 2.71 10.84 7.76
N LEU A 180 2.15 9.91 6.98
CA LEU A 180 2.84 8.70 6.54
C LEU A 180 4.01 9.02 5.62
N VAL A 181 3.92 10.04 4.76
CA VAL A 181 5.06 10.51 3.95
C VAL A 181 6.26 10.84 4.85
N VAL A 182 6.03 11.56 5.95
CA VAL A 182 7.09 11.92 6.91
C VAL A 182 7.54 10.69 7.71
N LEU A 183 6.60 9.92 8.28
CA LEU A 183 6.91 8.76 9.11
C LEU A 183 7.69 7.69 8.34
N ARG A 184 7.40 7.50 7.05
CA ARG A 184 8.12 6.56 6.19
C ARG A 184 9.61 6.88 6.06
N THR A 185 10.03 8.13 6.25
CA THR A 185 11.46 8.49 6.28
C THR A 185 12.19 7.91 7.50
N TYR A 186 11.45 7.47 8.52
CA TYR A 186 11.95 6.79 9.72
C TYR A 186 11.71 5.27 9.68
N ALA A 187 11.27 4.71 8.55
CA ALA A 187 11.08 3.26 8.41
C ALA A 187 12.38 2.49 8.67
N PHE A 188 13.51 3.04 8.22
CA PHE A 188 14.84 2.54 8.51
C PHE A 188 15.65 3.60 9.26
N ILE A 189 16.04 3.26 10.49
CA ILE A 189 16.95 4.08 11.32
C ILE A 189 18.22 3.28 11.61
N HIS A 190 19.28 3.96 12.06
CA HIS A 190 20.55 3.31 12.33
C HIS A 190 20.39 2.17 13.36
N PRO A 191 20.91 0.94 13.12
CA PRO A 191 20.65 -0.23 13.95
C PRO A 191 21.04 -0.10 15.43
N SER A 192 21.96 0.81 15.77
CA SER A 192 22.33 1.09 17.16
C SER A 192 21.23 1.80 17.97
N LEU A 193 20.20 2.34 17.31
CA LEU A 193 19.16 3.13 17.93
C LEU A 193 17.95 2.29 18.38
N PRO A 194 17.29 1.46 17.53
CA PRO A 194 16.16 0.63 17.94
C PRO A 194 16.60 -0.66 18.65
N THR A 195 17.43 -0.54 19.69
CA THR A 195 17.77 -1.69 20.55
C THR A 195 16.60 -2.02 21.47
N GLY A 196 16.47 -3.27 21.91
CA GLY A 196 15.40 -3.66 22.86
C GLY A 196 15.37 -2.78 24.11
N LYS A 197 16.54 -2.42 24.65
CA LYS A 197 16.66 -1.47 25.77
C LYS A 197 16.06 -0.11 25.43
N ASN A 198 16.51 0.52 24.34
CA ASN A 198 16.07 1.88 23.98
C ASN A 198 14.57 1.93 23.65
N ILE A 199 14.06 0.90 22.97
CA ILE A 199 12.63 0.77 22.65
C ILE A 199 11.84 0.68 23.96
N ASN A 200 12.18 -0.25 24.85
CA ASN A 200 11.44 -0.45 26.10
C ASN A 200 11.48 0.79 26.97
N SER A 201 12.64 1.41 27.17
CA SER A 201 12.76 2.64 27.97
C SER A 201 11.93 3.79 27.39
N LEU A 202 11.87 3.94 26.06
CA LEU A 202 11.01 4.97 25.45
C LEU A 202 9.53 4.64 25.59
N LEU A 203 9.13 3.38 25.40
CA LEU A 203 7.72 2.96 25.55
C LEU A 203 7.24 3.14 27.00
N GLU A 204 8.04 2.73 27.99
CA GLU A 204 7.77 2.92 29.42
C GLU A 204 7.60 4.41 29.75
N TYR A 205 8.55 5.24 29.31
CA TYR A 205 8.47 6.69 29.51
C TYR A 205 7.20 7.30 28.89
N ILE A 206 6.83 6.90 27.67
CA ILE A 206 5.64 7.42 26.99
C ILE A 206 4.36 6.95 27.68
N ALA A 207 4.31 5.71 28.17
CA ALA A 207 3.15 5.16 28.87
C ALA A 207 2.82 5.91 30.17
N GLU A 208 3.83 6.45 30.85
CA GLU A 208 3.66 7.25 32.08
C GLU A 208 3.34 8.73 31.82
N CYS A 209 3.44 9.20 30.57
CA CYS A 209 3.29 10.60 30.21
C CYS A 209 1.86 10.95 29.75
N LYS A 210 1.36 12.13 30.18
CA LYS A 210 0.17 12.76 29.59
C LYS A 210 0.54 13.45 28.27
N THR A 211 0.60 12.67 27.20
CA THR A 211 1.10 13.10 25.87
C THR A 211 0.21 14.15 25.19
N ASP A 212 -1.08 14.19 25.53
CA ASP A 212 -2.09 15.13 25.05
C ASP A 212 -1.96 16.54 25.65
N GLN A 213 -1.18 16.71 26.71
CA GLN A 213 -1.03 17.99 27.42
C GLN A 213 0.30 18.71 27.13
N LEU A 214 1.24 18.04 26.46
CA LEU A 214 2.60 18.55 26.25
C LEU A 214 2.91 18.69 24.76
N PRO A 215 3.48 19.83 24.31
CA PRO A 215 4.01 19.92 22.96
C PRO A 215 4.97 18.76 22.66
N LEU A 216 4.84 18.14 21.49
CA LEU A 216 5.61 16.96 21.12
C LEU A 216 7.13 17.19 21.23
N LYS A 217 7.62 18.38 20.86
CA LYS A 217 9.03 18.74 21.05
C LYS A 217 9.47 18.59 22.52
N LEU A 218 8.69 19.15 23.44
CA LEU A 218 9.00 19.12 24.87
C LEU A 218 8.90 17.70 25.43
N LEU A 219 7.93 16.90 24.96
CA LEU A 219 7.81 15.49 25.31
C LEU A 219 9.10 14.74 24.93
N LEU A 220 9.59 14.92 23.69
CA LEU A 220 10.81 14.26 23.19
C LEU A 220 12.08 14.77 23.88
N GLU A 221 12.15 16.05 24.23
CA GLU A 221 13.26 16.61 25.04
C GLU A 221 13.31 16.04 26.45
N LYS A 222 12.15 15.85 27.09
CA LYS A 222 12.08 15.21 28.41
C LYS A 222 12.41 13.72 28.32
N ALA A 223 11.91 13.02 27.30
CA ALA A 223 12.25 11.62 27.02
C ALA A 223 13.77 11.44 26.84
N SER A 224 14.40 12.32 26.07
CA SER A 224 15.87 12.34 25.85
C SER A 224 16.66 12.35 27.16
N LYS A 225 16.23 13.16 28.14
CA LYS A 225 16.86 13.19 29.47
C LYS A 225 16.58 11.93 30.28
N ALA A 226 15.36 11.40 30.21
CA ALA A 226 14.94 10.24 30.99
C ALA A 226 15.62 8.94 30.54
N ILE A 227 15.79 8.74 29.23
CA ILE A 227 16.33 7.48 28.68
C ILE A 227 17.80 7.59 28.25
N PHE A 228 18.45 8.73 28.52
CA PHE A 228 19.87 9.00 28.23
C PHE A 228 20.25 8.81 26.75
N ILE A 229 19.38 9.23 25.83
CA ILE A 229 19.63 9.27 24.38
C ILE A 229 19.52 10.73 23.95
N ASP A 230 20.35 11.18 23.02
CA ASP A 230 20.27 12.54 22.50
C ASP A 230 18.90 12.83 21.86
N TYR A 231 18.50 14.10 21.81
CA TYR A 231 17.19 14.51 21.31
C TYR A 231 16.90 14.02 19.89
N LEU A 232 17.90 14.04 18.99
CA LEU A 232 17.71 13.60 17.61
C LEU A 232 17.53 12.08 17.54
N GLY A 233 18.28 11.34 18.35
CA GLY A 233 18.09 9.90 18.57
C GLY A 233 16.68 9.57 19.04
N VAL A 234 16.18 10.24 20.10
CA VAL A 234 14.82 10.02 20.59
C VAL A 234 13.77 10.38 19.56
N LYS A 235 13.93 11.52 18.86
CA LYS A 235 13.01 11.90 17.78
C LYS A 235 12.94 10.82 16.70
N ARG A 236 14.08 10.31 16.25
CA ARG A 236 14.14 9.24 15.23
C ARG A 236 13.49 7.95 15.73
N LEU A 237 13.80 7.53 16.95
CA LEU A 237 13.25 6.31 17.55
C LEU A 237 11.73 6.43 17.71
N PHE A 238 11.23 7.56 18.22
CA PHE A 238 9.81 7.81 18.40
C PHE A 238 9.02 7.70 17.08
N HIS A 239 9.47 8.39 16.02
CA HIS A 239 8.80 8.33 14.72
C HIS A 239 8.94 6.94 14.06
N HIS A 240 10.06 6.25 14.28
CA HIS A 240 10.22 4.86 13.86
C HIS A 240 9.19 3.95 14.55
N LEU A 241 8.99 4.10 15.87
CA LEU A 241 8.00 3.31 16.62
C LEU A 241 6.56 3.60 16.19
N LEU A 242 6.24 4.85 15.81
CA LEU A 242 4.95 5.17 15.16
C LEU A 242 4.82 4.48 13.80
N TRP A 243 5.88 4.47 12.99
CA TRP A 243 5.87 3.82 11.67
C TRP A 243 5.64 2.31 11.79
N ILE A 244 6.35 1.62 12.68
CA ILE A 244 6.24 0.16 12.85
C ILE A 244 5.05 -0.26 13.75
N GLY A 245 4.19 0.69 14.15
CA GLY A 245 2.99 0.40 14.94
C GLY A 245 3.25 -0.02 16.38
N ARG A 246 4.43 0.27 16.95
CA ARG A 246 4.72 0.06 18.38
C ARG A 246 4.22 1.20 19.26
N LEU A 247 4.14 2.39 18.67
CA LEU A 247 3.38 3.52 19.18
C LEU A 247 2.23 3.79 18.21
N GLU A 248 1.10 4.21 18.76
CA GLU A 248 -0.09 4.58 18.00
C GLU A 248 -0.50 6.01 18.33
N ALA A 249 -1.04 6.69 17.32
CA ALA A 249 -1.57 8.04 17.40
C ALA A 249 -2.69 8.18 16.38
N ASP A 250 -3.61 9.13 16.58
CA ASP A 250 -4.54 9.48 15.52
C ASP A 250 -3.81 10.28 14.43
N LEU A 251 -3.70 9.67 13.24
CA LEU A 251 -3.05 10.27 12.09
C LEU A 251 -4.05 10.91 11.12
N ASN A 252 -5.35 10.75 11.32
CA ASN A 252 -6.38 11.15 10.36
C ASN A 252 -6.86 12.58 10.56
N ASP A 253 -6.78 13.10 11.79
CA ASP A 253 -7.40 14.37 12.15
C ASP A 253 -6.48 15.59 11.99
N SER A 254 -5.16 15.41 12.08
CA SER A 254 -4.21 16.51 11.96
C SER A 254 -2.80 16.07 11.59
N LEU A 255 -2.00 17.03 11.08
CA LEU A 255 -0.57 16.82 10.85
C LEU A 255 0.19 16.75 12.17
N ILE A 256 1.12 15.79 12.27
CA ILE A 256 2.08 15.69 13.36
C ILE A 256 2.93 16.97 13.36
N SER A 257 2.86 17.71 14.46
CA SER A 257 3.63 18.93 14.65
C SER A 257 4.40 18.88 15.97
N LEU A 258 5.68 19.27 15.91
CA LEU A 258 6.53 19.37 17.10
C LEU A 258 6.05 20.45 18.09
N SER A 259 5.33 21.47 17.61
CA SER A 259 4.85 22.58 18.46
C SER A 259 3.51 22.33 19.13
N LYS A 260 2.79 21.27 18.74
CA LYS A 260 1.48 20.92 19.30
C LYS A 260 1.57 19.62 20.11
N PRO A 261 0.66 19.38 21.06
CA PRO A 261 0.52 18.06 21.65
C PRO A 261 0.13 17.01 20.61
N LEU A 262 0.60 15.79 20.82
CA LEU A 262 0.22 14.62 20.03
C LEU A 262 -0.13 13.51 21.03
N ARG A 263 -1.40 13.13 21.07
CA ARG A 263 -1.84 12.00 21.89
C ARG A 263 -1.28 10.72 21.28
N VAL A 264 -0.42 10.04 22.04
CA VAL A 264 0.23 8.79 21.65
C VAL A 264 0.10 7.77 22.77
N TRP A 265 -0.10 6.51 22.42
CA TRP A 265 -0.15 5.37 23.33
C TRP A 265 0.70 4.20 22.80
N VAL A 266 1.05 3.28 23.69
CA VAL A 266 1.77 2.06 23.33
C VAL A 266 0.78 1.08 22.71
N SER A 267 1.13 0.44 21.60
CA SER A 267 0.27 -0.56 20.99
C SER A 267 0.18 -1.81 21.86
N GLU A 268 -1.04 -2.30 22.08
CA GLU A 268 -1.31 -3.58 22.74
C GLU A 268 -1.11 -4.78 21.78
N SER A 269 -0.98 -4.51 20.49
CA SER A 269 -0.90 -5.55 19.46
C SER A 269 0.53 -6.11 19.34
N SER A 270 0.75 -7.29 19.92
CA SER A 270 1.96 -8.07 19.69
C SER A 270 1.89 -8.79 18.33
N PHE A 271 1.99 -8.06 17.22
CA PHE A 271 2.27 -8.72 15.94
C PHE A 271 3.75 -9.16 15.95
N ALA A 272 3.98 -10.37 16.48
CA ALA A 272 5.25 -11.06 16.32
C ALA A 272 5.47 -11.31 14.82
N VAL A 273 6.40 -10.57 14.22
CA VAL A 273 6.84 -10.84 12.85
C VAL A 273 7.68 -12.11 12.88
N THR A 274 7.05 -13.27 12.76
CA THR A 274 7.34 -14.33 11.76
C THR A 274 6.39 -15.51 11.96
N PRO A 275 5.86 -16.05 10.86
CA PRO A 275 6.32 -17.38 10.48
C PRO A 275 6.72 -17.45 8.99
N SER A 276 7.82 -18.16 8.73
CA SER A 276 8.03 -18.86 7.47
C SER A 276 6.93 -19.92 7.33
N ILE A 277 6.18 -19.95 6.23
CA ILE A 277 5.53 -21.15 5.64
C ILE A 277 4.94 -20.76 4.27
N GLU A 278 4.96 -21.76 3.38
CA GLU A 278 4.69 -21.72 1.94
C GLU A 278 3.30 -21.24 1.53
N VAL A 279 3.23 -20.47 0.44
CA VAL A 279 1.99 -19.98 -0.17
C VAL A 279 1.66 -20.81 -1.42
N PRO A 280 0.39 -21.24 -1.62
CA PRO A 280 -0.04 -21.91 -2.84
C PRO A 280 0.12 -21.02 -4.08
N ARG A 281 0.67 -21.60 -5.15
CA ARG A 281 1.09 -20.89 -6.39
C ARG A 281 -0.03 -20.37 -7.28
N HIS A 282 -1.31 -20.48 -6.90
CA HIS A 282 -2.42 -20.24 -7.82
C HIS A 282 -3.58 -19.50 -7.15
N ALA A 283 -3.80 -18.26 -7.57
CA ALA A 283 -5.07 -17.53 -7.58
C ALA A 283 -5.20 -16.86 -8.96
#